data_AF-A0A1Y1XCM8-F1
#
_entry.id   AF-A0A1Y1XCM8-F1
#
_cell.length_a   1.000
_cell.length_b   1.000
_cell.length_c   1.000
_cell.angle_alpha   90.00
_cell.angle_beta   90.00
_cell.angle_gamma   90.00
#
_symmetry.space_group_name_H-M   'P 1'
#
loop_
_entity.id
_entity.type
_entity.pdbx_description
1 polymer ?
#
loop_
_entity_poly.entity_id
_entity_poly.type
_entity_poly.pdbx_seq_one_letter_code
_entity_poly.pdbx_strand_id
1 'polypeptide(L)' 'MTKLIIDYASKNNITLDINGKDNNGVSPILYCTFNNNVEMARLIVDYANENYIILNI' A
#
# COMPACT_ATOMS: atom_id res chain seq x y z
N MET A 1 -11.08 4.76 -2.24
CA MET A 1 -10.84 4.75 -0.78
C MET A 1 -9.35 4.82 -0.45
N THR A 2 -8.51 3.96 -1.03
CA THR A 2 -7.07 3.88 -0.76
C THR A 2 -6.34 5.22 -0.80
N LYS A 3 -6.60 6.06 -1.81
CA LYS A 3 -6.02 7.41 -1.91
C LYS A 3 -6.30 8.28 -0.67
N LEU A 4 -7.53 8.25 -0.13
CA LEU A 4 -7.88 9.03 1.06
C LEU A 4 -7.12 8.54 2.30
N ILE A 5 -6.88 7.23 2.41
CA ILE A 5 -6.11 6.63 3.51
C ILE A 5 -4.65 7.09 3.42
N ILE A 6 -4.05 7.03 2.23
CA ILE A 6 -2.69 7.50 1.99
C ILE A 6 -2.57 8.99 2.28
N ASP A 7 -3.46 9.82 1.73
CA ASP A 7 -3.47 11.27 1.96
C ASP A 7 -3.62 11.61 3.45
N TYR A 8 -4.50 10.89 4.17
CA TYR A 8 -4.69 11.08 5.61
C TYR A 8 -3.42 10.69 6.39
N ALA A 9 -2.81 9.56 6.05
CA ALA A 9 -1.60 9.08 6.71
C ALA A 9 -0.44 10.07 6.51
N SER A 10 -0.21 10.52 5.26
CA SER A 10 0.81 11.52 4.95
C SER A 10 0.57 12.85 5.69
N LYS A 11 -0.68 13.33 5.75
CA LYS A 11 -1.02 14.58 6.47
C LYS A 11 -0.83 14.49 7.98
N ASN A 12 -0.96 13.31 8.56
CA ASN A 12 -0.85 13.09 10.00
C ASN A 12 0.49 12.45 10.41
N ASN A 13 1.47 12.38 9.50
CA ASN A 13 2.77 11.73 9.72
C ASN A 13 2.65 10.29 10.22
N ILE A 14 1.64 9.55 9.71
CA ILE A 14 1.45 8.13 9.99
C ILE A 14 2.15 7.34 8.88
N THR A 15 3.09 6.49 9.26
CA THR A 15 3.69 5.51 8.34
C THR A 15 2.72 4.33 8.18
N LEU A 16 2.31 4.04 6.95
CA LEU A 16 1.48 2.88 6.64
C LEU A 16 2.37 1.63 6.51
N ASP A 17 1.99 0.55 7.20
CA ASP A 17 2.59 -0.77 6.96
C ASP A 17 2.01 -1.39 5.68
N ILE A 18 2.59 -1.01 4.55
CA ILE A 18 2.19 -1.49 3.22
C ILE A 18 2.72 -2.89 2.89
N ASN A 19 3.60 -3.44 3.74
CA ASN A 19 4.13 -4.79 3.63
C ASN A 19 3.47 -5.78 4.61
N GLY A 20 2.65 -5.26 5.53
CA GLY A 20 1.89 -6.05 6.49
C GLY A 20 1.06 -7.10 5.78
N LYS A 21 1.04 -8.31 6.35
CA LYS A 21 0.29 -9.43 5.83
C LYS A 21 -0.93 -9.68 6.71
N ASP A 22 -2.05 -10.01 6.08
CA ASP A 22 -3.23 -10.46 6.81
C ASP A 22 -3.02 -11.87 7.41
N ASN A 23 -4.05 -12.42 8.05
CA ASN A 23 -4.02 -13.78 8.62
C ASN A 23 -3.79 -14.89 7.57
N ASN A 24 -3.97 -14.59 6.28
CA ASN A 24 -3.74 -15.50 5.16
C ASN A 24 -2.36 -15.29 4.52
N GLY A 25 -1.53 -14.39 5.05
CA GLY A 25 -0.22 -14.07 4.48
C GLY A 25 -0.29 -13.12 3.28
N VAL A 26 -1.43 -12.48 3.02
CA VAL A 26 -1.64 -11.63 1.83
C VAL A 26 -1.24 -10.19 2.14
N SER A 27 -0.29 -9.67 1.38
CA SER A 27 0.12 -8.26 1.43
C SER A 27 -0.83 -7.36 0.60
N PRO A 28 -0.89 -6.04 0.88
CA PRO A 28 -1.64 -5.09 0.08
C PRO A 28 -1.33 -5.15 -1.42
N ILE A 29 -0.07 -5.34 -1.80
CA ILE A 29 0.32 -5.43 -3.22
C ILE A 29 -0.21 -6.73 -3.85
N LEU A 30 -0.15 -7.85 -3.14
CA LEU A 30 -0.68 -9.13 -3.61
C LEU A 30 -2.21 -9.09 -3.75
N TYR A 31 -2.88 -8.42 -2.82
CA TYR A 31 -4.33 -8.18 -2.90
C TYR A 31 -4.70 -7.41 -4.18
N CYS A 32 -3.88 -6.43 -4.59
CA CYS A 32 -4.11 -5.71 -5.85
C CYS A 32 -3.98 -6.63 -7.06
N THR A 33 -2.99 -7.53 -7.08
CA THR A 33 -2.81 -8.51 -8.15
C THR A 33 -4.00 -9.44 -8.28
N PHE A 34 -4.48 -10.03 -7.18
CA PHE A 34 -5.64 -10.94 -7.22
C PHE A 34 -6.92 -10.27 -7.73
N ASN A 35 -7.06 -8.97 -7.50
CA ASN A 35 -8.25 -8.20 -7.89
C ASN A 35 -8.05 -7.41 -9.18
N ASN A 36 -6.92 -7.56 -9.89
CA ASN A 36 -6.54 -6.74 -11.05
C ASN A 36 -6.69 -5.22 -10.80
N ASN A 37 -6.47 -4.77 -9.56
CA ASN A 37 -6.66 -3.38 -9.18
C ASN A 37 -5.38 -2.57 -9.40
N VAL A 38 -5.12 -2.26 -10.68
CA VAL A 38 -3.93 -1.53 -11.12
C VAL A 38 -3.85 -0.13 -10.50
N GLU A 39 -4.98 0.55 -10.31
CA GLU A 39 -5.01 1.88 -9.70
C GLU A 39 -4.51 1.84 -8.25
N MET A 40 -4.97 0.86 -7.46
CA MET A 40 -4.53 0.68 -6.09
C MET A 40 -3.06 0.26 -6.01
N ALA A 41 -2.61 -0.62 -6.92
CA ALA A 41 -1.20 -1.02 -6.99
C ALA A 41 -0.28 0.19 -7.24
N ARG A 42 -0.67 1.09 -8.17
CA ARG A 42 0.09 2.31 -8.44
C ARG A 42 0.19 3.20 -7.20
N LEU A 43 -0.92 3.41 -6.48
CA LEU A 43 -0.92 4.21 -5.25
C LEU A 43 0.01 3.64 -4.17
N ILE A 44 0.06 2.31 -4.03
CA ILE A 44 0.97 1.64 -3.08
C ILE A 44 2.43 1.82 -3.49
N VAL A 45 2.74 1.65 -4.79
CA VAL A 45 4.10 1.82 -5.32
C VAL A 45 4.58 3.27 -5.20
N ASP A 46 3.73 4.24 -5.52
CA ASP A 46 4.05 5.66 -5.40
C ASP A 46 4.35 6.01 -3.93
N TYR A 47 3.49 5.57 -3.01
CA TYR A 47 3.72 5.77 -1.58
C TYR A 47 5.01 5.11 -1.08
N ALA A 48 5.32 3.90 -1.55
CA ALA A 48 6.55 3.20 -1.21
C ALA A 48 7.79 3.99 -1.67
N ASN A 49 7.77 4.50 -2.90
CA ASN A 49 8.85 5.31 -3.46
C ASN A 49 9.04 6.63 -2.69
N GLU A 50 7.97 7.33 -2.35
CA GLU A 50 8.03 8.58 -1.58
C GLU A 50 8.61 8.40 -0.18
N ASN A 51 8.38 7.22 0.43
CA ASN A 51 8.81 6.91 1.80
C ASN A 51 10.05 5.99 1.85
N TYR A 52 10.68 5.70 0.72
CA TYR A 52 11.84 4.80 0.59
C TYR A 52 11.61 3.41 1.21
N ILE A 53 10.38 2.89 1.08
CA ILE A 53 9.99 1.57 1.58
C ILE A 53 10.21 0.54 0.47
N ILE A 54 10.92 -0.54 0.77
CA ILE A 54 11.05 -1.69 -0.14
C ILE A 54 9.76 -2.52 -0.03
N LEU A 55 9.07 -2.75 -1.16
CA LEU A 55 7.91 -3.62 -1.21
C LEU A 55 8.31 -5.09 -1.17
N ASN A 56 7.72 -5.84 -0.23
CA ASN A 56 7.87 -7.29 -0.12
C ASN A 56 6.64 -7.96 -0.74
N ILE A 57 6.88 -8.94 -1.61
CA ILE A 57 5.83 -9.75 -2.24
C ILE A 57 5.64 -11.03 -1.44
#